data_AF-A0A350I9S1-F1
#
_entry.id   AF-A0A350I9S1-F1
#
_cell.length_a   1.000
_cell.length_b   1.000
_cell.length_c   1.000
_cell.angle_alpha   90.00
_cell.angle_beta   90.00
_cell.angle_gamma   90.00
#
_symmetry.space_group_name_H-M   'P 1'
#
loop_
_entity.id
_entity.type
_entity.pdbx_description
1 polymer ?
#
loop_
_entity_poly.entity_id
_entity_poly.type
_entity_poly.pdbx_seq_one_letter_code
_entity_poly.pdbx_strand_id
1 'polypeptide(L)' 'MFSKECKLHLEEANMSRWQHFKHACKISWRLEKAAWAAFIHAFAPRYFKTNATDTCVAIAKENKRI' A
#
# COMPACT_ATOMS: atom_id res chain seq x y z
N MET A 1 -4.36 -16.03 8.82
CA MET A 1 -5.77 -15.58 9.01
C MET A 1 -6.67 -16.57 9.77
N PHE A 2 -6.16 -17.64 10.39
CA PHE A 2 -7.02 -18.64 11.07
C PHE A 2 -6.82 -18.70 12.60
N SER A 3 -5.69 -18.19 13.11
CA SER A 3 -5.45 -18.08 14.56
C SER A 3 -6.36 -17.04 15.21
N LYS A 4 -6.48 -17.08 16.55
CA LYS A 4 -7.24 -16.08 17.33
C LYS A 4 -6.72 -14.66 17.05
N GLU A 5 -5.40 -14.47 17.12
CA GLU A 5 -4.74 -13.20 16.78
C GLU A 5 -5.08 -12.69 15.37
N CYS A 6 -5.13 -13.58 14.39
CA CYS A 6 -5.52 -13.20 13.04
C CYS A 6 -6.97 -12.74 12.92
N LYS A 7 -7.89 -13.26 13.74
CA LYS A 7 -9.29 -12.85 13.74
C LYS A 7 -9.45 -11.49 14.41
N LEU A 8 -8.77 -11.29 15.55
CA LEU A 8 -8.71 -9.99 16.22
C LEU A 8 -8.19 -8.90 15.29
N HIS A 9 -7.11 -9.16 14.55
CA HIS A 9 -6.58 -8.22 13.58
C HIS A 9 -7.59 -7.83 12.47
N LEU A 10 -8.41 -8.78 12.01
CA LEU A 10 -9.42 -8.52 10.99
C LEU A 10 -10.60 -7.69 11.53
N GLU A 11 -10.98 -7.92 12.79
CA GLU A 11 -11.98 -7.14 13.50
C GLU A 11 -11.50 -5.71 13.73
N GLU A 12 -10.26 -5.52 14.19
CA GLU A 12 -9.61 -4.20 14.32
C GLU A 12 -9.52 -3.46 12.98
N ALA A 13 -9.18 -4.18 11.91
CA ALA A 13 -9.14 -3.62 10.56
C ALA A 13 -10.53 -3.38 9.95
N ASN A 14 -11.61 -3.86 10.61
CA ASN A 14 -12.98 -3.86 10.12
C ASN A 14 -13.10 -4.41 8.68
N MET A 15 -12.45 -5.55 8.42
CA MET A 15 -12.42 -6.19 7.10
C MET A 15 -12.67 -7.69 7.20
N SER A 16 -13.41 -8.25 6.25
CA SER A 16 -13.39 -9.70 6.03
C SER A 16 -12.00 -10.16 5.57
N ARG A 17 -11.76 -11.46 5.71
CA ARG A 17 -10.51 -12.11 5.30
C ARG A 17 -10.10 -11.78 3.87
N TRP A 18 -11.05 -11.89 2.94
CA TRP A 18 -10.79 -11.63 1.52
C TRP A 18 -10.55 -10.15 1.24
N GLN A 19 -11.32 -9.26 1.88
CA GLN A 19 -11.10 -7.82 1.76
C GLN A 19 -9.71 -7.42 2.25
N HIS A 20 -9.30 -7.94 3.41
CA HIS A 20 -8.00 -7.64 3.98
C HIS A 20 -6.84 -8.18 3.13
N PHE A 21 -6.95 -9.42 2.63
CA PHE A 21 -5.97 -9.97 1.70
C PHE A 21 -5.86 -9.13 0.42
N LYS A 22 -7.00 -8.82 -0.21
CA LYS A 22 -7.03 -7.99 -1.43
C LYS A 22 -6.47 -6.59 -1.18
N HIS A 23 -6.77 -6.00 -0.03
CA HIS A 23 -6.25 -4.70 0.40
C HIS A 23 -4.73 -4.73 0.51
N ALA A 24 -4.18 -5.72 1.21
CA ALA A 24 -2.73 -5.89 1.36
C ALA A 24 -2.03 -6.10 0.01
N CYS A 25 -2.56 -6.98 -0.86
CA CYS A 25 -2.02 -7.18 -2.21
C CYS A 25 -2.09 -5.90 -3.06
N LYS A 26 -3.17 -5.12 -2.95
CA LYS A 26 -3.32 -3.84 -3.65
C LYS A 26 -2.28 -2.82 -3.18
N ILE A 27 -2.02 -2.75 -1.88
CA ILE A 27 -0.96 -1.89 -1.32
C ILE A 27 0.41 -2.33 -1.85
N SER A 28 0.72 -3.63 -1.78
CA SER A 28 1.98 -4.20 -2.28
C SER A 28 2.23 -3.82 -3.75
N TRP A 29 1.24 -4.05 -4.63
CA TRP A 29 1.37 -3.71 -6.05
C TRP A 29 1.58 -2.20 -6.31
N ARG A 30 0.96 -1.33 -5.50
CA ARG A 30 1.16 0.12 -5.60
C ARG A 30 2.57 0.52 -5.17
N LEU A 31 3.08 -0.07 -4.09
CA LEU A 31 4.44 0.18 -3.60
C LEU A 31 5.49 -0.32 -4.59
N GLU A 32 5.29 -1.47 -5.22
CA GLU A 32 6.18 -1.98 -6.28
C GLU A 32 6.25 -0.99 -7.46
N LYS A 33 5.09 -0.50 -7.93
CA LYS A 33 5.06 0.55 -8.97
C LYS A 33 5.72 1.86 -8.52
N ALA A 34 5.56 2.24 -7.25
CA ALA A 34 6.22 3.41 -6.69
C ALA A 34 7.76 3.23 -6.67
N ALA A 35 8.24 2.04 -6.33
CA ALA A 35 9.65 1.69 -6.38
C ALA A 35 10.19 1.79 -7.82
N TRP A 36 9.49 1.22 -8.80
CA TRP A 36 9.85 1.37 -10.21
C TRP A 36 9.84 2.82 -10.70
N ALA A 37 8.83 3.60 -10.29
CA ALA A 37 8.74 5.01 -10.63
C ALA A 37 9.94 5.80 -10.07
N ALA A 38 10.31 5.57 -8.81
CA ALA A 38 11.49 6.18 -8.20
C ALA A 38 12.80 5.70 -8.86
N PHE A 39 12.90 4.41 -9.17
CA PHE A 39 14.05 3.84 -9.86
C PHE A 39 14.26 4.47 -11.24
N ILE A 40 13.22 4.56 -12.06
CA ILE A 40 13.29 5.21 -13.38
C ILE A 40 13.61 6.71 -13.22
N HIS A 41 13.01 7.39 -12.24
CA HIS A 41 13.29 8.80 -11.95
C HIS A 41 14.77 9.06 -11.66
N ALA A 42 15.46 8.12 -11.00
CA ALA A 42 16.90 8.23 -10.72
C ALA A 42 17.76 8.36 -12.00
N PHE A 43 17.34 7.73 -13.10
CA PHE A 43 18.04 7.80 -14.40
C PHE A 43 17.42 8.85 -15.35
N ALA A 44 16.13 9.14 -15.20
CA ALA A 44 15.39 10.04 -16.05
C ALA A 44 14.49 10.99 -15.23
N PRO A 45 15.08 11.99 -14.53
CA PRO A 45 14.40 12.80 -13.51
C PRO A 45 13.26 13.68 -14.04
N ARG A 46 13.10 13.79 -15.37
CA ARG A 46 11.95 14.45 -15.98
C ARG A 46 10.65 13.65 -15.79
N TYR A 47 10.74 12.32 -15.67
CA TYR A 47 9.60 11.42 -15.49
C TYR A 47 9.37 11.11 -14.01
N PHE A 48 8.14 10.73 -13.65
CA PHE A 48 7.79 10.22 -12.31
C PHE A 48 8.12 11.13 -11.11
N LYS A 49 8.06 12.46 -11.28
CA LYS A 49 8.56 13.45 -10.31
C LYS A 49 8.02 13.31 -8.89
N THR A 50 6.73 12.98 -8.74
CA THR A 50 6.07 12.88 -7.43
C THR A 50 5.37 11.53 -7.21
N ASN A 51 5.32 10.68 -8.24
CA ASN A 51 4.48 9.48 -8.28
C ASN A 51 4.72 8.52 -7.10
N ALA A 52 5.99 8.33 -6.69
CA ALA A 52 6.32 7.45 -5.57
C ALA A 52 5.79 8.03 -4.25
N THR A 53 6.08 9.29 -3.96
CA THR A 53 5.62 9.99 -2.75
C THR A 53 4.10 10.10 -2.70
N ASP A 54 3.46 10.49 -3.81
CA ASP A 54 2.00 10.58 -3.92
C ASP A 54 1.33 9.23 -3.64
N THR A 55 1.93 8.14 -4.11
CA THR A 55 1.45 6.78 -3.84
C THR A 55 1.54 6.44 -2.35
N CYS A 56 2.67 6.74 -1.70
CA CYS A 56 2.85 6.54 -0.26
C CYS A 56 1.85 7.36 0.56
N VAL A 57 1.67 8.64 0.23
CA VAL A 57 0.71 9.53 0.90
C VAL A 57 -0.72 9.03 0.73
N ALA A 58 -1.10 8.59 -0.47
CA ALA A 58 -2.41 8.02 -0.72
C ALA A 58 -2.66 6.76 0.13
N ILE A 59 -1.70 5.83 0.20
CA ILE A 59 -1.78 4.66 1.07
C ILE A 59 -1.91 5.08 2.55
N ALA A 60 -1.11 6.03 3.01
CA ALA A 60 -1.13 6.48 4.40
C ALA A 60 -2.48 7.11 4.79
N LYS A 61 -3.05 7.95 3.92
CA LYS A 61 -4.39 8.55 4.10
C LYS A 61 -5.50 7.50 4.10
N GLU A 62 -5.48 6.57 3.15
CA GLU A 62 -6.45 5.47 3.07
C GLU A 62 -6.45 4.60 4.35
N ASN A 63 -5.29 4.44 4.99
CA ASN A 63 -5.13 3.69 6.23
C ASN A 63 -5.17 4.59 7.49
N LYS A 64 -5.59 5.86 7.37
CA LYS A 64 -5.77 6.82 8.47
C LYS A 64 -4.53 6.97 9.35
N ARG A 65 -3.33 6.93 8.74
CA ARG A 65 -2.05 7.09 9.46
C ARG A 65 -1.58 8.54 9.54
N ILE A 66 -2.09 9.39 8.64
CA ILE A 66 -1.84 10.83 8.54
C ILE A 66 -3.11 11.54 8.06
#